data_AF-A0A7Y8IUG5-F1
#
_entry.id   AF-A0A7Y8IUG5-F1
#
_cell.length_a   1.000
_cell.length_b   1.000
_cell.length_c   1.000
_cell.angle_alpha   90.00
_cell.angle_beta   90.00
_cell.angle_gamma   90.00
#
_symmetry.space_group_name_H-M   'P 1'
#
loop_
_entity.id
_entity.type
_entity.pdbx_description
1 polymer ?
#
loop_
_entity_poly.entity_id
_entity_poly.type
_entity_poly.pdbx_seq_one_letter_code
_entity_poly.pdbx_strand_id
1 'polypeptide(L)'
;MESPGKFLKKEREIRNIPLEEISNFTKIKEDYLKAIEEDKYELLPHSLYVKGYLKGYAKYLSLDPIHIILQYENYLKSLLPTDPIKLTQPVSPPKKSPRSWFIFSF
;
A
#
# COMPACT_ATOMS: atom_id res chain seq x y z
N MET A 1 18.30 1.63 6.57
CA MET A 1 17.01 1.60 7.30
C MET A 1 16.26 0.36 6.85
N GLU A 2 15.73 -0.43 7.78
CA GLU A 2 14.86 -1.56 7.42
C GLU A 2 13.52 -1.02 6.89
N SER A 3 12.96 -1.65 5.85
CA SER A 3 11.68 -1.26 5.29
C SER A 3 10.51 -1.66 6.21
N PRO A 4 9.39 -0.93 6.18
CA PRO A 4 8.22 -1.24 7.00
C PRO A 4 7.72 -2.69 6.81
N GLY A 5 7.69 -3.21 5.57
CA GLY A 5 7.28 -4.58 5.29
C GLY A 5 8.20 -5.62 5.91
N LYS A 6 9.52 -5.45 5.77
CA LYS A 6 10.51 -6.34 6.39
C LYS A 6 10.43 -6.34 7.91
N PHE A 7 10.22 -5.16 8.52
CA PHE A 7 10.05 -5.05 9.97
C PHE A 7 8.82 -5.83 10.46
N LEU A 8 7.66 -5.64 9.81
CA LEU A 8 6.43 -6.36 10.15
C LEU A 8 6.57 -7.87 9.99
N LYS A 9 7.18 -8.32 8.88
CA LYS A 9 7.46 -9.73 8.63
C LYS A 9 8.31 -10.34 9.75
N LYS A 10 9.40 -9.66 10.10
CA LYS A 10 10.31 -10.10 11.17
C LYS A 10 9.59 -10.24 12.51
N GLU A 11 8.81 -9.22 12.90
CA GLU A 11 8.02 -9.27 14.15
C GLU A 11 6.99 -10.40 14.15
N ARG A 12 6.33 -10.66 13.01
CA ARG A 12 5.40 -11.78 12.85
C ARG A 12 6.12 -13.13 13.02
N GLU A 13 7.23 -13.30 12.31
CA GLU A 13 7.98 -14.57 12.29
C GLU A 13 8.63 -14.88 13.64
N ILE A 14 9.17 -13.88 14.35
CA ILE A 14 9.70 -14.05 15.72
C ILE A 14 8.64 -14.61 16.68
N ARG A 15 7.37 -14.25 16.45
CA ARG A 15 6.24 -14.69 17.28
C ARG A 15 5.57 -15.96 16.75
N ASN A 16 6.09 -16.56 15.68
CA ASN A 16 5.53 -17.73 15.01
C ASN A 16 4.05 -17.57 14.58
N ILE A 17 3.67 -16.36 14.19
CA ILE A 17 2.30 -16.06 13.78
C ILE A 17 2.16 -16.35 12.27
N PRO A 18 1.20 -17.18 11.84
CA PRO A 18 0.91 -17.38 10.42
C PRO A 18 0.14 -16.17 9.85
N LEU A 19 0.29 -15.93 8.54
CA LEU A 19 -0.45 -14.87 7.85
C LEU A 19 -1.97 -15.05 7.95
N GLU A 20 -2.44 -16.30 7.98
CA GLU A 20 -3.84 -16.67 8.14
C GLU A 20 -4.47 -16.04 9.39
N GLU A 21 -3.78 -16.04 10.54
CA GLU A 21 -4.33 -15.46 11.77
C GLU A 21 -4.51 -13.94 11.66
N ILE A 22 -3.54 -13.26 11.06
CA ILE A 22 -3.62 -11.81 10.80
C ILE A 22 -4.75 -11.53 9.81
N SER A 23 -4.89 -12.37 8.77
CA SER A 23 -5.97 -12.26 7.79
C SER A 23 -7.34 -12.40 8.46
N ASN A 24 -7.50 -13.39 9.33
CA ASN A 24 -8.73 -13.64 10.06
C ASN A 24 -9.13 -12.48 10.97
N PHE A 25 -8.17 -11.84 11.63
CA PHE A 25 -8.41 -10.68 12.48
C PHE A 25 -8.70 -9.41 11.68
N THR A 26 -7.87 -9.10 10.69
CA THR A 26 -7.90 -7.82 9.96
C THR A 26 -8.89 -7.81 8.79
N LYS A 27 -9.34 -8.98 8.34
CA LYS A 27 -10.09 -9.20 7.10
C LYS A 27 -9.33 -8.78 5.83
N ILE A 28 -8.00 -8.66 5.92
CA ILE A 28 -7.11 -8.41 4.78
C ILE A 28 -6.72 -9.76 4.19
N LYS A 29 -6.83 -9.95 2.88
CA LYS A 29 -6.44 -11.21 2.22
C LYS A 29 -4.95 -11.49 2.45
N GLU A 30 -4.58 -12.77 2.63
CA GLU A 30 -3.18 -13.17 2.85
C GLU A 30 -2.23 -12.67 1.76
N ASP A 31 -2.65 -12.70 0.49
CA ASP A 31 -1.86 -12.16 -0.63
C ASP A 31 -1.49 -10.68 -0.44
N TYR A 32 -2.37 -9.90 0.18
CA TYR A 32 -2.14 -8.49 0.46
C TYR A 32 -1.23 -8.29 1.67
N LEU A 33 -1.35 -9.14 2.69
CA LEU A 33 -0.42 -9.15 3.82
C LEU A 33 1.00 -9.53 3.35
N LYS A 34 1.11 -10.51 2.46
CA LYS A 34 2.37 -10.87 1.81
C LYS A 34 2.93 -9.73 0.97
N ALA A 35 2.09 -9.06 0.18
CA ALA A 35 2.50 -7.87 -0.57
C ALA A 35 3.01 -6.75 0.36
N ILE A 36 2.37 -6.54 1.52
CA ILE A 36 2.83 -5.59 2.54
C ILE A 36 4.20 -5.98 3.10
N GLU A 37 4.41 -7.25 3.42
CA GLU A 37 5.70 -7.76 3.90
C GLU A 37 6.84 -7.63 2.87
N GLU A 38 6.48 -7.64 1.59
CA GLU A 38 7.40 -7.48 0.46
C GLU A 38 7.52 -6.03 -0.01
N ASP A 39 6.89 -5.07 0.68
CA ASP A 39 6.81 -3.65 0.30
C ASP A 39 6.20 -3.38 -1.10
N LYS A 40 5.45 -4.34 -1.65
CA LYS A 40 4.80 -4.27 -2.97
C LYS A 40 3.41 -3.64 -2.87
N TYR A 41 3.36 -2.39 -2.44
CA TYR A 41 2.11 -1.67 -2.16
C TYR A 41 1.25 -1.43 -3.42
N GLU A 42 1.85 -1.44 -4.61
CA GLU A 42 1.20 -1.35 -5.92
C GLU A 42 0.28 -2.53 -6.25
N LEU A 43 0.47 -3.69 -5.58
CA LEU A 43 -0.38 -4.87 -5.74
C LEU A 43 -1.68 -4.79 -4.92
N LEU A 44 -1.80 -3.79 -4.04
CA LEU A 44 -2.98 -3.61 -3.22
C LEU A 44 -4.11 -2.97 -4.04
N PRO A 45 -5.36 -3.42 -3.86
CA PRO A 45 -6.48 -3.02 -4.72
C PRO A 45 -6.78 -1.52 -4.66
N HIS A 46 -6.43 -0.86 -3.56
CA HIS A 46 -6.55 0.59 -3.39
C HIS A 46 -5.37 1.10 -2.56
N SER A 47 -4.48 1.86 -3.20
CA SER A 47 -3.30 2.46 -2.56
C SER A 47 -3.64 3.37 -1.37
N LEU A 48 -4.84 3.96 -1.35
CA LEU A 48 -5.34 4.76 -0.24
C LEU A 48 -5.49 3.98 1.08
N TYR A 49 -5.60 2.65 1.02
CA TYR A 49 -5.80 1.81 2.21
C TYR A 49 -4.51 1.27 2.82
N VAL A 50 -3.33 1.53 2.24
CA VAL A 50 -2.05 1.01 2.75
C VAL A 50 -1.87 1.36 4.24
N LYS A 51 -2.09 2.61 4.63
CA LYS A 51 -1.98 3.02 6.04
C LYS A 51 -2.99 2.31 6.94
N GLY A 52 -4.18 2.02 6.43
CA GLY A 52 -5.21 1.25 7.16
C GLY A 52 -4.77 -0.20 7.37
N TYR A 53 -4.19 -0.83 6.35
CA TYR A 53 -3.66 -2.18 6.45
C TYR A 53 -2.48 -2.28 7.40
N LEU A 54 -1.51 -1.35 7.29
CA LEU A 54 -0.39 -1.25 8.22
C LEU A 54 -0.87 -1.07 9.66
N LYS A 55 -1.89 -0.23 9.89
CA LYS A 55 -2.50 -0.04 11.21
C LYS A 55 -3.15 -1.32 11.74
N GLY A 56 -3.89 -2.04 10.91
CA GLY A 56 -4.51 -3.31 11.28
C GLY A 56 -3.47 -4.38 11.64
N TYR A 57 -2.43 -4.51 10.82
CA TYR A 57 -1.31 -5.42 11.04
C TYR A 57 -0.59 -5.10 12.36
N ALA A 58 -0.18 -3.83 12.54
CA ALA A 58 0.52 -3.39 13.75
C ALA A 58 -0.30 -3.69 15.02
N LYS A 59 -1.61 -3.40 14.99
CA LYS A 59 -2.52 -3.69 16.10
C LYS A 59 -2.58 -5.18 16.44
N TYR A 60 -2.66 -6.05 15.43
CA TYR A 60 -2.66 -7.50 15.66
C TYR A 60 -1.36 -7.95 16.35
N LEU A 61 -0.21 -7.42 15.91
CA LEU A 61 1.08 -7.65 16.54
C LEU A 61 1.30 -6.85 17.84
N SER A 62 0.30 -6.15 18.40
CA SER A 62 0.49 -5.31 19.59
C SER A 62 1.67 -4.33 19.48
N LEU A 63 1.95 -3.85 18.26
CA LEU A 63 2.94 -2.82 17.95
C LEU A 63 2.27 -1.45 17.93
N ASP A 64 3.05 -0.38 18.13
CA ASP A 64 2.53 0.98 17.95
C ASP A 64 2.23 1.26 16.46
N PRO A 65 0.95 1.46 16.08
CA PRO A 65 0.60 1.71 14.69
C PRO A 65 1.14 3.05 14.17
N ILE A 66 1.32 4.04 15.04
CA ILE A 66 1.84 5.35 14.63
C ILE A 66 3.27 5.21 14.16
N HIS A 67 4.10 4.48 14.91
CA HIS A 67 5.47 4.17 14.52
C HIS A 67 5.57 3.50 13.14
N ILE A 68 4.73 2.49 12.86
CA ILE A 68 4.73 1.79 11.56
C ILE A 68 4.33 2.73 10.42
N ILE A 69 3.33 3.57 10.63
CA ILE A 69 2.89 4.56 9.62
C ILE A 69 4.01 5.56 9.33
N LEU A 70 4.70 6.06 10.37
CA LEU A 70 5.84 6.97 10.20
C LEU A 70 6.99 6.31 9.44
N GLN A 71 7.30 5.04 9.73
CA GLN A 71 8.31 4.29 9.00
C GLN A 71 7.94 4.14 7.52
N TYR A 72 6.67 3.88 7.22
CA TYR A 72 6.15 3.84 5.85
C TYR A 72 6.26 5.19 5.14
N GLU A 73 5.92 6.29 5.80
CA GLU A 73 6.06 7.63 5.20
C GLU A 73 7.52 8.00 4.93
N ASN A 74 8.43 7.67 5.83
CA ASN A 74 9.86 7.87 5.64
C ASN A 74 10.40 6.98 4.52
N TYR A 75 9.92 5.74 4.43
CA TYR A 75 10.23 4.84 3.33
C TYR A 75 9.80 5.44 1.98
N LEU A 76 8.56 5.93 1.87
CA LEU A 76 8.10 6.60 0.64
C LEU A 76 8.95 7.83 0.28
N LYS A 77 9.29 8.68 1.26
CA LYS A 77 10.16 9.84 1.04
C LYS A 77 11.54 9.43 0.54
N SER A 78 12.06 8.30 1.00
CA SER A 78 13.36 7.79 0.55
C SER A 78 13.35 7.21 -0.87
N LEU A 79 12.16 6.83 -1.37
CA LEU A 79 11.98 6.37 -2.76
C LEU A 79 11.81 7.52 -3.76
N LEU A 80 11.38 8.69 -3.29
CA LEU A 80 11.26 9.88 -4.13
C LEU A 80 12.65 10.52 -4.28
N PRO A 81 13.10 10.84 -5.50
CA PRO A 81 14.32 11.62 -5.71
C PRO A 81 14.15 12.98 -5.01
N THR A 82 15.12 13.37 -4.18
CA THR A 82 15.12 14.64 -3.45
C THR A 82 15.41 15.86 -4.32
N ASP A 83 15.44 15.71 -5.65
CA ASP A 83 15.57 16.85 -6.55
C ASP A 83 14.32 17.72 -6.42
N PRO A 84 14.46 19.05 -6.26
CA PRO A 84 13.30 19.93 -6.18
C PRO A 84 12.48 19.75 -7.46
N ILE A 85 11.34 19.09 -7.33
CA ILE A 85 10.35 18.93 -8.39
C ILE A 85 10.02 20.36 -8.85
N LYS A 86 10.50 20.71 -10.03
CA LYS A 86 10.02 21.89 -10.76
C LYS A 86 8.56 21.61 -11.05
N LEU A 87 7.67 22.22 -10.27
CA LEU A 87 6.21 22.15 -10.41
C LEU A 87 5.78 22.75 -11.76
N THR A 88 5.94 21.98 -12.83
CA THR A 88 5.35 22.20 -14.15
C THR A 88 5.03 20.80 -14.65
N GLN A 89 3.80 20.30 -14.64
CA GLN A 89 2.57 20.88 -15.20
C GLN A 89 1.33 20.30 -14.49
N PRO A 90 0.16 20.95 -14.55
CA PRO A 90 -1.09 20.40 -14.03
C PRO A 90 -1.44 19.11 -14.78
N VAL A 91 -1.73 18.04 -14.05
CA VAL A 91 -2.23 16.78 -14.61
C VAL A 91 -3.57 17.07 -15.27
N SER A 92 -3.61 17.12 -16.60
CA SER A 92 -4.85 17.29 -17.34
C SER A 92 -5.79 16.11 -17.05
N PRO A 93 -7.09 16.34 -16.81
CA PRO A 93 -8.02 15.25 -16.54
C PRO A 93 -8.12 14.33 -17.77
N PRO A 94 -8.37 13.02 -17.56
CA PRO A 94 -8.43 12.05 -18.65
C PRO A 94 -9.53 12.44 -19.64
N LYS A 95 -9.15 12.59 -20.92
CA LYS A 95 -10.06 12.90 -22.04
C LYS A 95 -11.03 11.72 -22.20
N LYS A 96 -12.30 11.91 -21.86
CA LYS A 96 -13.36 10.91 -22.16
C LYS A 96 -13.40 10.69 -23.67
N SER A 97 -13.25 9.43 -24.11
CA SER A 97 -13.42 9.07 -25.51
C SER A 97 -14.89 9.28 -25.92
N PRO A 98 -15.15 9.84 -27.10
CA PRO A 98 -16.51 9.94 -27.60
C PRO A 98 -16.98 8.53 -27.98
N ARG A 99 -18.05 8.06 -27.33
CA ARG A 99 -18.76 6.86 -27.75
C ARG A 99 -19.23 7.07 -29.18
N SER A 100 -18.65 6.30 -30.10
CA SER A 100 -19.02 6.32 -31.50
C SER A 100 -20.44 5.75 -31.66
N TRP A 101 -21.40 6.63 -31.95
CA TRP A 101 -22.70 6.28 -32.51
C TRP A 101 -22.55 6.15 -34.03
N PHE A 102 -22.00 5.03 -34.50
CA PHE A 102 -22.27 4.60 -35.88
C PHE A 102 -23.55 3.76 -35.84
N ILE A 103 -24.69 4.43 -36.04
CA ILE A 103 -25.97 3.78 -36.26
C ILE A 103 -26.16 3.71 -37.77
N PHE A 104 -26.47 2.50 -38.22
CA PHE A 104 -26.68 1.97 -39.57
C PHE A 104 -27.16 2.95 -40.66
N SER A 105 -26.48 2.90 -41.80
CA SER A 105 -26.95 3.43 -43.10
C SER A 105 -28.31 2.85 -43.46
N PHE A 106 -29.17 3.74 -43.97
CA PHE A 106 -30.38 3.43 -44.71
C PHE A 106 -30.04 3.04 -46.16
#